data_AF-A0A1F9ZG13-F1
#
_entry.id   AF-A0A1F9ZG13-F1
#
_cell.length_a   1.000
_cell.length_b   1.000
_cell.length_c   1.000
_cell.angle_alpha   90.00
_cell.angle_beta   90.00
_cell.angle_gamma   90.00
#
_symmetry.space_group_name_H-M   'P 1'
#
loop_
_entity.id
_entity.type
_entity.pdbx_description
1 polymer ?
#
loop_
_entity_poly.entity_id
_entity_poly.type
_entity_poly.pdbx_seq_one_letter_code
_entity_poly.pdbx_strand_id
1 'polypeptide(L)'
;MPLGIGFPVTTTTIQVTRGLRRKLASLKLHPRESYSEVLERLLEDLRELDEGTRREIEQARREIKAGKFKTQEQVRAELGL
;
A
#
# COMPACT_ATOMS: atom_id res chain seq x y z
N MET A 1 -4.33 21.96 29.18
CA MET A 1 -4.55 20.58 28.73
C MET A 1 -5.25 20.65 27.38
N PRO A 2 -4.64 20.26 26.25
CA PRO A 2 -5.28 20.39 24.95
C PRO A 2 -6.33 19.29 24.77
N LEU A 3 -7.50 19.71 24.29
CA LEU A 3 -8.67 18.89 23.99
C LEU A 3 -8.38 18.00 22.78
N GLY A 4 -8.70 16.70 22.90
CA GLY A 4 -8.64 15.75 21.80
C GLY A 4 -9.64 16.14 20.72
N ILE A 5 -9.13 16.59 19.57
CA ILE A 5 -9.92 16.84 18.37
C ILE A 5 -10.29 15.48 17.79
N GLY A 6 -11.47 14.96 18.13
CA GLY A 6 -12.09 13.89 17.37
C GLY A 6 -12.46 14.45 15.99
N PHE A 7 -11.83 13.94 14.93
CA PHE A 7 -12.30 14.22 13.57
C PHE A 7 -13.74 13.71 13.44
N PRO A 8 -14.72 14.53 13.04
CA PRO A 8 -16.07 14.04 12.82
C PRO A 8 -16.05 13.06 11.65
N VAL A 9 -16.44 11.80 11.90
CA VAL A 9 -16.63 10.79 10.86
C VAL A 9 -17.81 11.24 9.99
N THR A 10 -17.47 11.90 8.89
CA THR A 10 -18.46 12.43 7.95
C THR A 10 -18.95 11.27 7.10
N THR A 11 -20.20 10.85 7.31
CA THR A 11 -20.80 9.74 6.56
C THR A 11 -21.43 10.28 5.29
N THR A 12 -20.88 9.89 4.14
CA THR A 12 -21.37 10.29 2.81
C THR A 12 -21.89 9.05 2.07
N THR A 13 -22.96 9.23 1.28
CA THR A 13 -23.50 8.15 0.45
C THR A 13 -22.90 8.23 -0.95
N ILE A 14 -22.42 7.09 -1.45
CA ILE A 14 -21.96 6.94 -2.84
C ILE A 14 -22.87 5.97 -3.59
N GLN A 15 -23.08 6.22 -4.88
CA GLN A 15 -23.80 5.29 -5.74
C GLN A 15 -22.81 4.29 -6.34
N VAL A 16 -23.11 3.00 -6.19
CA VAL A 16 -22.29 1.91 -6.75
C VAL A 16 -23.16 0.95 -7.54
N THR A 17 -22.61 0.39 -8.62
CA THR A 17 -23.35 -0.60 -9.40
C THR A 17 -23.56 -1.89 -8.59
N ARG A 18 -24.62 -2.63 -8.91
CA ARG A 18 -24.92 -3.91 -8.25
C ARG A 18 -23.77 -4.92 -8.38
N GLY A 19 -23.06 -4.90 -9.51
CA GLY A 19 -21.87 -5.71 -9.73
C GLY A 19 -20.71 -5.31 -8.81
N LEU A 20 -20.45 -4.01 -8.66
CA LEU A 20 -19.40 -3.50 -7.77
C LEU A 20 -19.70 -3.85 -6.31
N ARG A 21 -20.96 -3.70 -5.86
CA ARG A 21 -21.36 -4.11 -4.51
C ARG A 21 -21.11 -5.59 -4.23
N ARG A 22 -21.35 -6.48 -5.21
CA ARG A 22 -21.05 -7.91 -5.07
C ARG A 22 -19.54 -8.16 -4.94
N LYS A 23 -18.73 -7.49 -5.77
CA LYS A 23 -17.27 -7.57 -5.68
C LYS A 23 -16.76 -7.11 -4.31
N LEU A 24 -17.25 -5.97 -3.83
CA LEU A 24 -16.91 -5.47 -2.49
C LEU A 24 -17.32 -6.44 -1.38
N ALA A 25 -18.45 -7.14 -1.52
CA ALA A 25 -18.87 -8.16 -0.57
C ALA A 25 -17.94 -9.39 -0.57
N SER A 26 -17.42 -9.79 -1.73
CA SER A 26 -16.44 -10.88 -1.85
C SER A 26 -15.05 -10.52 -1.33
N LEU A 27 -14.71 -9.23 -1.28
CA LEU A 27 -13.44 -8.73 -0.76
C LEU A 27 -13.42 -8.57 0.77
N LYS A 28 -14.56 -8.74 1.44
CA LYS A 28 -14.64 -8.69 2.89
C LYS A 28 -13.83 -9.83 3.51
N LEU A 29 -12.97 -9.50 4.46
CA LEU A 29 -12.21 -10.48 5.25
C LEU A 29 -13.08 -11.10 6.35
N HIS A 30 -14.00 -10.30 6.89
CA HIS A 30 -14.90 -10.73 7.96
C HIS A 30 -16.34 -10.26 7.70
N PRO A 31 -17.36 -11.03 8.14
CA PRO A 31 -18.77 -10.71 7.88
C PRO A 31 -19.23 -9.38 8.49
N ARG A 32 -18.51 -8.86 9.49
CA ARG A 32 -18.82 -7.59 10.18
C ARG A 32 -18.10 -6.37 9.61
N GLU A 33 -17.16 -6.58 8.68
CA GLU A 33 -16.39 -5.49 8.07
C GLU A 33 -17.31 -4.59 7.22
N SER A 34 -17.18 -3.27 7.40
CA SER A 34 -17.91 -2.28 6.62
C SER A 34 -17.36 -2.18 5.19
N TYR A 35 -18.19 -1.73 4.24
CA TYR A 35 -17.69 -1.41 2.92
C TYR A 35 -16.67 -0.25 2.93
N SER A 36 -16.78 0.67 3.90
CA SER A 36 -15.79 1.73 4.07
C SER A 36 -14.42 1.18 4.45
N GLU A 37 -14.36 0.25 5.41
CA GLU A 37 -13.10 -0.39 5.84
C GLU A 37 -12.44 -1.15 4.67
N VAL A 38 -13.24 -1.88 3.88
CA VAL A 38 -12.75 -2.56 2.67
C VAL A 38 -12.16 -1.56 1.67
N LEU A 39 -12.84 -0.42 1.46
CA LEU A 39 -12.39 0.62 0.54
C LEU A 39 -11.12 1.33 1.04
N GLU A 40 -11.03 1.62 2.34
CA GLU A 40 -9.85 2.23 2.96
C GLU A 40 -8.63 1.32 2.82
N ARG A 41 -8.79 0.02 3.11
CA ARG A 41 -7.73 -0.97 2.91
C ARG A 41 -7.27 -1.05 1.47
N LEU A 42 -8.21 -1.10 0.51
CA LEU A 42 -7.86 -1.11 -0.91
C LEU A 42 -7.13 0.17 -1.35
N LEU A 43 -7.49 1.32 -0.78
CA LEU A 43 -6.81 2.59 -1.07
C LEU A 43 -5.41 2.63 -0.46
N GLU A 44 -5.22 2.06 0.72
CA GLU A 44 -3.91 1.93 1.36
C GLU A 44 -2.99 1.00 0.56
N ASP A 45 -3.48 -0.18 0.15
CA ASP A 45 -2.77 -1.11 -0.72
C ASP A 45 -2.34 -0.42 -2.04
N LEU A 46 -3.22 0.38 -2.65
CA LEU A 46 -2.91 1.13 -3.87
C LEU A 46 -1.88 2.23 -3.65
N ARG A 47 -1.85 2.88 -2.48
CA ARG A 47 -0.87 3.92 -2.14
C ARG A 47 0.52 3.34 -1.87
N GLU A 48 0.59 2.21 -1.17
CA GLU A 48 1.84 1.47 -0.97
C GLU A 48 2.48 1.10 -2.31
N LEU A 49 1.65 0.67 -3.27
CA LEU A 49 2.08 0.34 -4.63
C LEU A 49 2.48 1.56 -5.48
N ASP A 50 1.98 2.78 -5.21
CA ASP A 50 2.24 3.93 -6.07
C ASP A 50 3.47 4.76 -5.63
N GLU A 51 3.62 5.06 -4.33
CA GLU A 51 4.69 5.95 -3.87
C GLU A 51 5.99 5.23 -3.54
N GLY A 52 5.92 4.10 -2.83
CA GLY A 52 7.10 3.33 -2.43
C GLY A 52 7.71 2.60 -3.62
N THR A 53 6.90 1.78 -4.28
CA THR A 53 7.36 0.91 -5.37
C THR A 53 7.96 1.69 -6.54
N ARG A 54 7.36 2.84 -6.92
CA ARG A 54 7.90 3.67 -8.01
C ARG A 54 9.25 4.29 -7.65
N ARG A 55 9.42 4.74 -6.41
CA ARG A 55 10.69 5.29 -5.91
C ARG A 55 11.76 4.21 -5.81
N GLU A 56 11.42 3.01 -5.34
CA GLU A 56 12.35 1.88 -5.26
C GLU A 56 12.79 1.40 -6.64
N ILE A 57 11.88 1.29 -7.61
CA ILE A 57 12.23 0.94 -8.99
C ILE A 57 13.13 2.00 -9.62
N GLU A 58 12.85 3.28 -9.38
CA GLU A 58 13.68 4.38 -9.91
C GLU A 58 15.06 4.40 -9.24
N GLN A 59 15.12 4.20 -7.93
CA GLN A 59 16.37 4.13 -7.16
C GLN A 59 17.20 2.92 -7.59
N ALA A 60 16.61 1.73 -7.70
CA ALA A 60 17.28 0.54 -8.19
C ALA A 60 17.84 0.74 -9.61
N ARG A 61 17.07 1.39 -10.50
CA ARG A 61 17.56 1.76 -11.85
C ARG A 61 18.73 2.74 -11.80
N ARG A 62 18.70 3.73 -10.89
CA ARG A 62 19.81 4.69 -10.70
C ARG A 62 21.06 4.00 -10.16
N GLU A 63 20.92 3.10 -9.19
CA GLU A 63 22.04 2.36 -8.59
C GLU A 63 22.72 1.41 -9.58
N ILE A 64 21.92 0.67 -10.36
CA ILE A 64 22.43 -0.18 -11.45
C ILE A 64 23.17 0.68 -12.49
N LYS A 65 22.59 1.83 -12.89
CA LYS A 65 23.22 2.75 -13.85
C LYS A 65 24.49 3.40 -13.30
N ALA A 66 24.56 3.65 -12.00
CA ALA A 66 25.72 4.22 -11.33
C ALA A 66 26.82 3.18 -11.03
N GLY A 67 26.63 1.91 -11.43
CA GLY A 67 27.59 0.83 -11.14
C GLY A 67 27.60 0.39 -9.67
N LYS A 68 26.62 0.84 -8.87
CA LYS A 68 26.43 0.42 -7.48
C LYS A 68 25.64 -0.89 -7.45
N PHE A 69 26.22 -1.93 -8.02
CA PHE A 69 25.73 -3.30 -7.88
C PHE A 69 26.87 -4.15 -7.34
N LYS A 70 26.59 -5.00 -6.36
CA LYS A 70 27.54 -6.00 -5.88
C LYS A 70 27.16 -7.33 -6.50
N THR A 71 28.14 -8.01 -7.09
CA THR A 71 27.94 -9.38 -7.52
C THR A 71 27.83 -10.30 -6.30
N GLN A 72 27.17 -11.43 -6.46
CA GLN A 72 26.95 -12.39 -5.38
C GLN A 72 28.27 -12.81 -4.68
N GLU A 73 29.37 -12.88 -5.43
CA GLU A 73 30.72 -13.14 -4.91
C GLU A 73 31.26 -11.99 -4.05
N GLN A 74 31.05 -10.74 -4.44
CA GLN A 74 31.48 -9.58 -3.65
C GLN A 74 30.71 -9.46 -2.33
N VAL A 75 29.42 -9.79 -2.33
CA VAL A 75 28.60 -9.80 -1.11
C VAL A 75 29.07 -10.89 -0.15
N ARG A 76 29.44 -12.09 -0.66
CA ARG A 76 30.01 -13.17 0.16
C ARG A 76 31.34 -12.77 0.81
N ALA A 77 32.24 -12.16 0.04
CA ALA A 77 33.52 -11.69 0.54
C ALA A 77 33.37 -10.64 1.66
N GLU A 78 32.39 -9.74 1.54
CA GLU A 78 32.12 -8.69 2.54
C GLU A 78 31.44 -9.21 3.81
N LEU A 79 30.65 -10.29 3.68
CA LEU A 79 29.99 -10.97 4.80
C LEU A 79 30.86 -12.06 5.44
N GLY A 80 32.05 -12.34 4.90
CA GLY A 80 32.97 -13.35 5.40
C GLY A 80 32.49 -14.79 5.21
N LEU A 81 31.69 -15.04 4.16
CA LEU A 81 31.07 -16.34 3.82
C LEU A 81 31.70 -17.00 2.60
#